data_AF-A0A921R936-F1
#
_entry.id   AF-A0A921R936-F1
#
_cell.length_a   1.000
_cell.length_b   1.000
_cell.length_c   1.000
_cell.angle_alpha   90.00
_cell.angle_beta   90.00
_cell.angle_gamma   90.00
#
_symmetry.space_group_name_H-M   'P 1'
#
loop_
_entity.id
_entity.type
_entity.pdbx_description
1 polymer ?
#
loop_
_entity_poly.entity_id
_entity_poly.type
_entity_poly.pdbx_seq_one_letter_code
_entity_poly.pdbx_strand_id
1 'polypeptide(L)'
;MASGSMKREISETHDTLRFGLNAGVKADLAPPHPLQSTIQSEAKFWADKKKFGTEAIYGSALNIRKDLDAQILSRFQRPPGALPSSLLGYEALTGSLDDFGFEDYLNSKTFCHCY
;
A
#
# COMPACT_ATOMS: atom_id res chain seq x y z
N MET A 1 30.58 -37.54 6.39
CA MET A 1 30.27 -36.14 6.04
C MET A 1 28.86 -36.12 5.46
N ALA A 2 27.84 -35.94 6.29
CA ALA A 2 26.44 -36.00 5.87
C ALA A 2 25.99 -34.63 5.35
N SER A 3 25.58 -34.59 4.08
CA SER A 3 25.01 -33.41 3.41
C SER A 3 23.66 -33.08 4.02
N GLY A 4 23.53 -31.87 4.60
CA GLY A 4 22.28 -31.34 5.11
C GLY A 4 21.33 -30.99 3.97
N SER A 5 20.27 -31.77 3.81
CA SER A 5 19.16 -31.44 2.91
C SER A 5 18.41 -30.23 3.46
N MET A 6 18.60 -29.06 2.84
CA MET A 6 17.77 -27.88 3.11
C MET A 6 16.38 -28.14 2.55
N LYS A 7 15.43 -28.37 3.47
CA LYS A 7 14.02 -28.49 3.15
C LYS A 7 13.54 -27.13 2.64
N ARG A 8 13.22 -27.03 1.34
CA ARG A 8 12.42 -25.91 0.84
C ARG A 8 11.02 -26.09 1.40
N GLU A 9 10.60 -25.19 2.28
CA GLU A 9 9.20 -25.12 2.67
C GLU A 9 8.37 -24.85 1.42
N ILE A 10 7.44 -25.77 1.18
CA ILE A 10 6.51 -25.75 0.08
C ILE A 10 5.56 -24.59 0.36
N SER A 11 5.56 -23.62 -0.57
CA SER A 11 4.53 -22.61 -0.76
C SER A 11 3.17 -23.13 -0.29
N GLU A 12 2.60 -22.49 0.73
CA GLU A 12 1.21 -22.72 1.12
C GLU A 12 0.34 -22.74 -0.15
N THR A 13 -0.36 -23.84 -0.37
CA THR A 13 -1.29 -23.98 -1.49
C THR A 13 -2.44 -23.00 -1.28
N HIS A 14 -2.35 -21.82 -1.90
CA HIS A 14 -3.37 -20.80 -1.79
C HIS A 14 -4.59 -21.15 -2.66
N ASP A 15 -5.80 -21.07 -2.10
CA ASP A 15 -7.05 -21.32 -2.83
C ASP A 15 -7.35 -20.17 -3.80
N THR A 16 -7.03 -20.40 -5.08
CA THR A 16 -7.20 -19.42 -6.16
C THR A 16 -8.67 -19.10 -6.47
N LEU A 17 -9.61 -20.00 -6.16
CA LEU A 17 -11.04 -19.78 -6.44
C LEU A 17 -11.67 -18.85 -5.41
N ARG A 18 -11.19 -18.92 -4.17
CA ARG A 18 -11.69 -18.10 -3.07
C ARG A 18 -10.97 -16.75 -2.96
N PHE A 19 -9.66 -16.72 -3.19
CA PHE A 19 -8.84 -15.51 -3.01
C PHE A 19 -8.43 -14.84 -4.33
N GLY A 20 -8.80 -15.43 -5.47
CA GLY A 20 -8.45 -14.94 -6.81
C GLY A 20 -7.01 -15.29 -7.20
N LEU A 21 -6.75 -15.28 -8.51
CA LEU A 21 -5.44 -15.65 -9.09
C LEU A 21 -4.27 -14.81 -8.52
N ASN A 22 -4.55 -13.60 -8.03
CA ASN A 22 -3.54 -12.65 -7.56
C ASN A 22 -3.01 -12.93 -6.14
N ALA A 23 -3.65 -13.83 -5.38
CA ALA A 23 -3.28 -14.08 -3.99
C ALA A 23 -1.95 -14.84 -3.83
N GLY A 24 -1.56 -15.67 -4.80
CA GLY A 24 -0.25 -16.34 -4.84
C GLY A 24 0.81 -15.64 -5.69
N VAL A 25 0.42 -14.65 -6.48
CA VAL A 25 1.33 -13.95 -7.42
C VAL A 25 2.36 -13.08 -6.70
N LYS A 26 2.14 -12.74 -5.42
CA LYS A 26 3.16 -12.01 -4.61
C LYS A 26 4.51 -12.74 -4.53
N ALA A 27 4.52 -14.07 -4.67
CA ALA A 27 5.76 -14.85 -4.71
C ALA A 27 6.43 -14.87 -6.11
N ASP A 28 5.70 -14.53 -7.17
CA ASP A 28 6.15 -14.54 -8.58
C ASP A 28 6.50 -13.13 -9.10
N LEU A 29 6.33 -12.10 -8.27
CA LEU A 29 6.87 -10.77 -8.56
C LEU A 29 8.40 -10.81 -8.43
N ALA A 30 9.10 -10.19 -9.39
CA ALA A 30 10.54 -9.99 -9.33
C ALA A 30 10.95 -9.48 -7.94
N PRO A 31 12.07 -9.99 -7.36
CA PRO A 31 12.50 -9.58 -6.04
C PRO A 31 12.50 -8.06 -5.92
N PRO A 32 11.72 -7.48 -4.97
CA PRO A 32 11.66 -6.03 -4.83
C PRO A 32 13.06 -5.52 -4.51
N HIS A 33 13.39 -4.36 -5.06
CA HIS A 33 14.68 -3.72 -4.81
C HIS A 33 14.91 -3.59 -3.28
N PRO A 34 16.12 -3.86 -2.76
CA PRO A 34 16.35 -3.89 -1.30
C PRO A 34 15.99 -2.58 -0.60
N LEU A 35 16.14 -1.43 -1.27
CA LEU A 35 15.70 -0.14 -0.73
C LEU A 35 14.17 0.00 -0.69
N GLN A 36 13.46 -0.60 -1.65
CA GLN A 36 11.99 -0.55 -1.70
C GLN A 36 11.36 -1.35 -0.56
N SER A 37 11.93 -2.50 -0.19
CA SER A 37 11.43 -3.32 0.91
C SER A 37 11.61 -2.63 2.26
N THR A 38 12.75 -1.95 2.49
CA THR A 38 13.00 -1.15 3.69
C THR A 38 12.02 0.03 3.80
N ILE A 39 11.82 0.79 2.72
CA ILE A 39 10.87 1.92 2.73
C ILE A 39 9.44 1.45 3.04
N GLN A 40 9.01 0.33 2.44
CA GLN A 40 7.66 -0.19 2.67
C GLN A 40 7.43 -0.69 4.09
N SER A 41 8.43 -1.32 4.73
CA SER A 41 8.28 -1.81 6.10
C SER A 41 8.24 -0.65 7.10
N GLU A 42 9.08 0.37 6.90
CA GLU A 42 9.06 1.59 7.72
C GLU A 42 7.74 2.34 7.58
N ALA A 43 7.25 2.54 6.34
CA ALA A 43 5.98 3.21 6.10
C ALA A 43 4.82 2.52 6.83
N LYS A 44 4.75 1.19 6.79
CA LYS A 44 3.74 0.40 7.52
C LYS A 44 3.87 0.58 9.04
N PHE A 45 5.09 0.47 9.56
CA PHE A 45 5.36 0.62 10.98
C PHE A 45 4.93 2.00 11.51
N TRP A 46 5.22 3.07 10.76
CA TRP A 46 4.81 4.42 11.11
C TRP A 46 3.30 4.63 10.99
N ALA A 47 2.66 4.04 9.98
CA ALA A 47 1.21 4.06 9.83
C ALA A 47 0.49 3.39 11.02
N ASP A 48 0.97 2.22 11.45
CA ASP A 48 0.41 1.50 12.59
C ASP A 48 0.61 2.28 13.90
N LYS A 49 1.79 2.88 14.10
CA LYS A 49 2.06 3.73 15.25
C LYS A 49 1.16 4.98 15.28
N LYS A 50 0.91 5.60 14.12
CA LYS A 50 -0.01 6.74 13.99
C LYS A 50 -1.45 6.34 14.36
N LYS A 51 -1.92 5.18 13.87
CA LYS A 51 -3.24 4.64 14.22
C LYS A 51 -3.37 4.35 15.71
N PHE A 52 -2.35 3.74 16.30
CA PHE A 52 -2.29 3.46 17.74
C PHE A 52 -2.31 4.75 18.57
N GLY A 53 -1.52 5.76 18.18
CA GLY A 53 -1.49 7.05 18.86
C GLY A 53 -2.82 7.80 18.79
N THR A 54 -3.49 7.79 17.62
CA THR A 54 -4.80 8.43 17.49
C THR A 54 -5.91 7.69 18.24
N GLU A 55 -5.82 6.36 18.33
CA GLU A 55 -6.72 5.55 19.16
C GLU A 55 -6.54 5.85 20.64
N ALA A 56 -5.30 6.00 21.11
CA ALA A 56 -5.03 6.32 22.51
C ALA A 56 -5.59 7.70 22.93
N ILE A 57 -5.60 8.68 22.02
CA ILE A 57 -6.05 10.05 22.31
C ILE A 57 -7.57 10.21 22.14
N TYR A 58 -8.12 9.70 21.03
CA TYR A 58 -9.50 9.96 20.61
C TYR A 58 -10.40 8.72 20.65
N GLY A 59 -9.86 7.57 21.06
CA GLY A 59 -10.54 6.28 21.04
C GLY A 59 -10.63 5.68 19.64
N SER A 60 -11.32 4.54 19.56
CA SER A 60 -11.52 3.78 18.32
C SER A 60 -12.39 4.51 17.28
N ALA A 61 -13.25 5.44 17.72
CA ALA A 61 -14.18 6.15 16.85
C ALA A 61 -13.48 6.95 15.73
N LEU A 62 -12.32 7.55 16.02
CA LEU A 62 -11.58 8.34 15.03
C LEU A 62 -11.00 7.46 13.91
N ASN A 63 -10.47 6.29 14.26
CA ASN A 63 -9.94 5.35 13.28
C ASN A 63 -11.06 4.82 12.39
N ILE A 64 -12.22 4.46 12.97
CA ILE A 64 -13.41 4.04 12.21
C ILE A 64 -13.84 5.12 11.23
N ARG A 65 -13.93 6.39 11.67
CA ARG A 65 -14.29 7.50 10.78
C ARG A 65 -13.31 7.65 9.62
N LYS A 66 -12.00 7.60 9.90
CA LYS A 66 -10.96 7.69 8.86
C LYS A 66 -11.07 6.55 7.85
N ASP A 67 -11.34 5.33 8.30
CA ASP A 67 -11.50 4.17 7.43
C ASP A 67 -12.76 4.29 6.54
N LEU A 68 -13.84 4.89 7.05
CA LEU A 68 -15.04 5.21 6.25
C LEU A 68 -14.76 6.31 5.23
N ASP A 69 -14.11 7.39 5.64
CA ASP A 69 -13.75 8.51 4.76
C ASP A 69 -12.85 8.04 3.62
N ALA A 70 -11.86 7.17 3.90
CA ALA A 70 -11.00 6.55 2.90
C ALA A 70 -11.79 5.72 1.87
N GLN A 71 -12.80 4.96 2.31
CA GLN A 71 -13.65 4.18 1.40
C GLN A 71 -14.55 5.05 0.52
N ILE A 72 -15.03 6.18 1.05
CA ILE A 72 -15.86 7.12 0.28
C ILE A 72 -15.00 7.83 -0.77
N LEU A 73 -13.83 8.35 -0.36
CA LEU A 73 -12.97 9.14 -1.23
C LEU A 73 -12.29 8.30 -2.32
N SER A 74 -12.00 7.02 -2.05
CA SER A 74 -11.44 6.10 -3.06
C SER A 74 -12.42 5.75 -4.20
N ARG A 75 -13.73 5.91 -3.99
CA ARG A 75 -14.77 5.55 -4.97
C ARG A 75 -15.22 6.72 -5.84
N PHE A 76 -14.87 7.96 -5.49
CA PHE A 76 -15.29 9.14 -6.24
C PHE A 76 -14.58 9.18 -7.60
N GLN A 77 -15.19 8.55 -8.59
CA GLN A 77 -14.78 8.61 -9.98
C GLN A 77 -15.77 9.44 -10.77
N ARG A 78 -15.25 10.44 -11.50
CA ARG A 78 -16.05 11.22 -12.44
C ARG A 78 -16.66 10.24 -13.46
N PRO A 79 -17.91 10.42 -13.91
CA PRO A 79 -18.44 9.64 -15.03
C PRO A 79 -17.44 9.64 -16.20
N PRO A 80 -17.37 8.53 -16.97
CA PRO A 80 -16.33 8.32 -17.98
C PRO A 80 -16.29 9.49 -18.96
N GLY A 81 -15.15 10.18 -19.00
CA GLY A 81 -14.91 11.38 -19.79
C GLY A 81 -13.41 11.58 -20.01
N ALA A 82 -13.06 12.61 -20.78
CA ALA A 82 -11.69 12.81 -21.31
C ALA A 82 -10.59 13.09 -20.26
N LEU A 83 -10.95 13.29 -18.99
CA LEU A 83 -10.02 13.66 -17.92
C LEU A 83 -10.10 12.64 -16.79
N PRO A 84 -8.97 12.05 -16.36
CA PRO A 84 -8.94 11.22 -15.16
C PRO A 84 -9.29 12.07 -13.92
N SER A 85 -9.99 11.48 -12.95
CA SER A 85 -10.23 12.14 -11.66
C SER A 85 -8.96 12.11 -10.82
N SER A 86 -8.53 13.27 -10.32
CA SER A 86 -7.53 13.34 -9.25
C SER A 86 -8.21 12.92 -7.93
N LEU A 87 -7.64 11.94 -7.22
CA LEU A 87 -8.11 11.47 -5.92
C LEU A 87 -7.56 12.34 -4.78
N LEU A 88 -7.41 13.65 -5.00
CA LEU A 88 -6.73 14.58 -4.09
C LEU A 88 -7.22 14.49 -2.65
N GLY A 89 -8.53 14.36 -2.44
CA GLY A 89 -9.08 14.22 -1.08
C GLY A 89 -8.64 12.93 -0.39
N TYR A 90 -8.56 11.82 -1.13
CA TYR A 90 -8.05 10.55 -0.62
C TYR A 90 -6.56 10.66 -0.30
N GLU A 91 -5.77 11.25 -1.20
CA GLU A 91 -4.32 11.43 -1.05
C GLU A 91 -3.96 12.34 0.14
N ALA A 92 -4.75 13.40 0.36
CA ALA A 92 -4.61 14.26 1.54
C ALA A 92 -4.94 13.52 2.84
N LEU A 93 -5.94 12.63 2.82
CA LEU A 93 -6.33 11.85 4.00
C LEU A 93 -5.31 10.77 4.35
N THR A 94 -4.76 10.09 3.35
CA THR A 94 -3.70 9.08 3.53
C THR A 94 -2.36 9.71 3.85
N GLY A 95 -2.16 10.99 3.50
CA GLY A 95 -0.88 11.70 3.65
C GLY A 95 0.06 11.51 2.46
N SER A 96 -0.36 10.77 1.43
CA SER A 96 0.46 10.49 0.25
C SER A 96 0.69 11.72 -0.64
N LEU A 97 -0.01 12.83 -0.37
CA LEU A 97 0.20 14.10 -1.06
C LEU A 97 1.58 14.72 -0.74
N ASP A 98 2.05 14.54 0.49
CA ASP A 98 3.30 15.14 1.00
C ASP A 98 4.46 14.10 1.06
N ASP A 99 4.16 12.83 0.82
CA ASP A 99 5.12 11.72 0.92
C ASP A 99 5.90 11.52 -0.39
N PHE A 100 7.21 11.26 -0.29
CA PHE A 100 8.05 10.90 -1.44
C PHE A 100 8.00 9.40 -1.71
N GLY A 101 7.62 9.03 -2.93
CA GLY A 101 7.64 7.65 -3.41
C GLY A 101 9.04 7.18 -3.82
N PHE A 102 9.21 5.86 -3.96
CA PHE A 102 10.45 5.26 -4.47
C PHE A 102 10.85 5.84 -5.85
N GLU A 103 9.86 6.05 -6.72
CA GLU A 103 10.06 6.56 -8.08
C GLU A 103 10.59 8.01 -8.08
N ASP A 104 10.23 8.81 -7.08
CA ASP A 104 10.66 10.21 -6.97
C ASP A 104 12.17 10.33 -6.71
N TYR A 105 12.77 9.35 -6.03
CA TYR A 105 14.23 9.30 -5.83
C TYR A 105 15.01 9.05 -7.12
N LEU A 106 14.39 8.44 -8.13
CA LEU A 106 15.04 8.10 -9.39
C LEU A 106 14.95 9.21 -10.45
N ASN A 107 14.32 10.35 -10.11
CA ASN A 107 14.10 11.47 -11.04
C ASN A 107 13.50 11.01 -12.38
N SER A 108 12.69 9.95 -12.36
CA SER A 108 11.87 9.57 -13.50
C SER A 108 10.84 10.68 -13.66
N LYS A 109 10.96 11.47 -14.74
CA LYS A 109 10.07 12.60 -15.00
C LYS A 109 8.63 12.12 -15.18
N THR A 110 7.90 12.02 -14.08
CA THR A 110 6.46 12.29 -14.04
C THR A 110 6.22 13.39 -13.01
N PHE A 111 7.08 14.41 -13.04
CA PHE A 111 6.95 15.62 -12.23
C PHE A 111 5.58 16.27 -12.51
N CYS A 112 4.74 16.30 -11.47
CA CYS A 112 3.56 17.14 -11.31
C CYS A 112 2.58 17.21 -12.51
N HIS A 113 1.51 16.42 -12.45
CA HIS A 113 0.20 16.93 -12.91
C HIS A 113 -0.44 17.70 -11.75
N CYS A 114 0.10 18.89 -11.48
CA CYS A 114 -0.66 19.93 -10.81
C CYS A 114 -1.72 20.42 -11.81
N TYR A 115 -2.99 20.14 -11.53
CA TYR A 115 -4.13 20.94 -11.97
C TYR A 115 -4.88 21.39 -10.72
#